data_AF-A4HQP5-F1
#
_entry.id   AF-A4HQP5-F1
#
_cell.length_a   1.000
_cell.length_b   1.000
_cell.length_c   1.000
_cell.angle_alpha   90.00
_cell.angle_beta   90.00
_cell.angle_gamma   90.00
#
_symmetry.space_group_name_H-M   'P 1'
#
loop_
_entity.id
_entity.type
_entity.pdbx_description
1 polymer ?
#
loop_
_entity_poly.entity_id
_entity_poly.type
_entity_poly.pdbx_seq_one_letter_code
_entity_poly.pdbx_strand_id
1 'polypeptide(L)'
;SGRPGRYNEYVTQAGDWGYYVTQRMAILYGKKHSKAWHTNFPIVSTPSLTNKPLVYLSDLITGYTPEEKEGLERTHWFLSQESGFFQEQATKPQTLGYGLADSPVGLLSWIFEKLVTGTDNYPWEDDEVLTWISLYWFSRAGPAASLRIYYEITKANGSIFE
;
A
#
# COMPACT_ATOMS: atom_id res chain seq x y z
N SER A 1 1.08 -30.36 -18.99
CA SER A 1 0.14 -30.59 -17.87
C SER A 1 0.07 -29.31 -17.04
N GLY A 2 -0.91 -28.42 -17.24
CA GLY A 2 -2.33 -28.63 -16.95
C GLY A 2 -2.71 -28.00 -15.60
N ARG A 3 -2.32 -26.74 -15.32
CA ARG A 3 -2.88 -25.99 -14.19
C ARG A 3 -4.19 -25.34 -14.65
N PRO A 4 -5.33 -25.58 -13.98
CA PRO A 4 -6.54 -24.79 -14.20
C PRO A 4 -6.24 -23.29 -14.01
N GLY A 5 -6.76 -22.40 -14.87
CA GLY A 5 -6.64 -20.95 -14.70
C GLY A 5 -5.47 -20.23 -15.41
N ARG A 6 -4.84 -20.83 -16.45
CA ARG A 6 -3.92 -20.07 -17.32
C ARG A 6 -4.70 -19.16 -18.27
N TYR A 7 -4.80 -17.89 -17.92
CA TYR A 7 -5.30 -16.85 -18.82
C TYR A 7 -4.16 -16.30 -19.68
N ASN A 8 -4.29 -16.35 -21.00
CA ASN A 8 -3.35 -15.71 -21.92
C ASN A 8 -3.52 -14.19 -21.96
N GLU A 9 -4.71 -13.70 -21.62
CA GLU A 9 -5.05 -12.29 -21.58
C GLU A 9 -5.82 -12.02 -20.28
N TYR A 10 -5.46 -10.96 -19.56
CA TYR A 10 -6.04 -10.63 -18.27
C TYR A 10 -6.03 -9.12 -18.02
N VAL A 11 -6.84 -8.69 -17.06
CA VAL A 11 -6.84 -7.33 -16.49
C VAL A 11 -6.42 -7.45 -15.04
N THR A 12 -5.62 -6.49 -14.55
CA THR A 12 -5.20 -6.45 -13.16
C THR A 12 -5.85 -5.28 -12.43
N GLN A 13 -6.23 -5.50 -11.17
CA GLN A 13 -6.66 -4.46 -10.25
C GLN A 13 -5.93 -4.62 -8.93
N ALA A 14 -5.50 -3.50 -8.35
CA ALA A 14 -5.02 -3.49 -6.97
C ALA A 14 -4.93 -2.09 -6.35
N GLY A 15 -4.96 -2.05 -5.02
CA GLY A 15 -4.49 -0.92 -4.19
C GLY A 15 -3.27 -1.33 -3.36
N ASP A 16 -2.80 -0.43 -2.49
CA ASP A 16 -1.68 -0.66 -1.55
C ASP A 16 -0.44 -1.30 -2.25
N TRP A 17 0.24 -2.29 -1.67
CA TRP A 17 1.38 -2.99 -2.27
C TRP A 17 1.07 -3.60 -3.64
N GLY A 18 -0.19 -3.99 -3.85
CA GLY A 18 -0.63 -4.51 -5.14
C GLY A 18 -0.54 -3.47 -6.26
N TYR A 19 -0.57 -2.16 -5.96
CA TYR A 19 -0.29 -1.10 -6.93
C TYR A 19 1.04 -1.35 -7.66
N TYR A 20 2.13 -1.53 -6.90
CA TYR A 20 3.46 -1.73 -7.49
C TYR A 20 3.54 -3.03 -8.30
N VAL A 21 2.94 -4.11 -7.79
CA VAL A 21 2.94 -5.41 -8.47
C VAL A 21 2.16 -5.31 -9.79
N THR A 22 0.94 -4.80 -9.75
CA THR A 22 0.06 -4.74 -10.92
C THR A 22 0.51 -3.68 -11.93
N GLN A 23 1.09 -2.56 -11.48
CA GLN A 23 1.78 -1.60 -12.34
C GLN A 23 2.92 -2.27 -13.09
N ARG A 24 3.77 -3.03 -12.38
CA ARG A 24 4.89 -3.72 -13.01
C ARG A 24 4.42 -4.79 -13.99
N MET A 25 3.33 -5.49 -13.68
CA MET A 25 2.68 -6.41 -14.62
C MET A 25 2.20 -5.69 -15.90
N ALA A 26 1.58 -4.52 -15.75
CA ALA A 26 1.13 -3.72 -16.89
C ALA A 26 2.30 -3.24 -17.76
N ILE A 27 3.40 -2.82 -17.15
CA ILE A 27 4.62 -2.38 -17.86
C ILE A 27 5.28 -3.55 -18.61
N LEU A 28 5.49 -4.68 -17.95
CA LEU A 28 6.26 -5.80 -18.50
C LEU A 28 5.47 -6.67 -19.47
N TYR A 29 4.16 -6.82 -19.23
CA TYR A 29 3.29 -7.74 -19.97
C TYR A 29 2.18 -7.03 -20.73
N GLY A 30 2.17 -5.70 -20.72
CA GLY A 30 1.23 -4.86 -21.45
C GLY A 30 1.21 -5.18 -22.96
N LYS A 31 0.08 -4.88 -23.60
CA LYS A 31 -0.23 -5.14 -25.02
C LYS A 31 -0.39 -6.63 -25.35
N LYS A 32 0.50 -7.50 -24.85
CA LYS A 32 0.49 -8.94 -25.13
C LYS A 32 -0.45 -9.72 -24.22
N HIS A 33 -0.32 -9.56 -22.91
CA HIS A 33 -1.07 -10.36 -21.93
C HIS A 33 -1.90 -9.49 -20.96
N SER A 34 -1.32 -8.43 -20.39
CA SER A 34 -2.04 -7.48 -19.55
C SER A 34 -2.76 -6.46 -20.44
N LYS A 35 -4.10 -6.53 -20.49
CA LYS A 35 -4.93 -5.71 -21.40
C LYS A 35 -5.35 -4.38 -20.80
N ALA A 36 -5.52 -4.34 -19.49
CA ALA A 36 -5.78 -3.12 -18.74
C ALA A 36 -5.25 -3.27 -17.31
N TRP A 37 -5.07 -2.13 -16.65
CA TRP A 37 -4.68 -2.03 -15.26
C TRP A 37 -5.52 -0.96 -14.58
N HIS A 38 -6.11 -1.29 -13.45
CA HIS A 38 -6.91 -0.40 -12.62
C HIS A 38 -6.33 -0.32 -11.21
N THR A 39 -6.32 0.87 -10.61
CA THR A 39 -5.90 1.02 -9.21
C THR A 39 -6.78 2.02 -8.48
N ASN A 40 -7.03 1.74 -7.21
CA ASN A 40 -7.66 2.65 -6.25
C ASN A 40 -6.64 3.28 -5.30
N PHE A 41 -5.34 3.11 -5.56
CA PHE A 41 -4.24 3.69 -4.76
C PHE A 41 -3.16 4.28 -5.68
N PRO A 42 -3.48 5.33 -6.46
CA PRO A 42 -2.52 5.92 -7.39
C PRO A 42 -1.41 6.65 -6.60
N ILE A 43 -0.18 6.17 -6.72
CA ILE A 43 0.99 6.83 -6.13
C ILE A 43 1.62 7.73 -7.18
N VAL A 44 1.59 9.04 -6.93
CA VAL A 44 2.11 10.07 -7.83
C VAL A 44 3.06 11.00 -7.09
N SER A 45 4.19 11.31 -7.72
CA SER A 45 5.12 12.34 -7.21
C SER A 45 4.58 13.74 -7.45
N THR A 46 4.76 14.62 -6.46
CA THR A 46 4.41 16.04 -6.52
C THR A 46 5.06 16.69 -7.74
N PRO A 47 4.27 17.34 -8.62
CA PRO A 47 4.83 18.07 -9.75
C PRO A 47 5.80 19.16 -9.28
N SER A 48 6.93 19.26 -9.99
CA SER A 48 7.92 20.31 -9.77
C SER A 48 8.45 20.76 -11.13
N LEU A 49 9.12 21.92 -11.14
CA LEU A 49 9.81 22.40 -12.33
C LEU A 49 10.89 21.42 -12.85
N THR A 50 11.42 20.55 -12.00
CA THR A 50 12.49 19.61 -12.35
C THR A 50 11.98 18.25 -12.80
N ASN A 51 10.81 17.81 -12.31
CA ASN A 51 10.28 16.47 -12.62
C ASN A 51 9.13 16.50 -13.64
N LYS A 52 8.16 17.43 -13.47
CA LYS A 52 6.96 17.54 -14.30
C LYS A 52 6.62 19.01 -14.60
N PRO A 53 7.47 19.73 -15.35
CA PRO A 53 7.36 21.18 -15.51
C PRO A 53 6.03 21.62 -16.14
N LEU A 54 5.51 20.86 -17.11
CA LEU A 54 4.24 21.21 -17.76
C LEU A 54 3.05 21.08 -16.82
N VAL A 55 3.02 20.04 -15.98
CA VAL A 55 1.96 19.84 -14.99
C VAL A 55 2.07 20.92 -13.91
N TYR A 56 3.27 21.15 -13.39
CA TYR A 56 3.50 22.21 -12.40
C TYR A 56 3.05 23.60 -12.88
N LEU A 57 3.39 23.97 -14.12
CA LEU A 57 2.93 25.23 -14.71
C LEU A 57 1.42 25.28 -14.92
N SER A 58 0.81 24.15 -15.31
CA SER A 58 -0.64 24.03 -15.41
C SER A 58 -1.31 24.27 -14.06
N ASP A 59 -0.83 23.60 -13.00
CA ASP A 59 -1.38 23.70 -11.65
C ASP A 59 -1.28 25.13 -11.10
N LEU A 60 -0.22 25.88 -11.45
CA LEU A 60 -0.09 27.30 -11.10
C LEU A 60 -1.15 28.19 -11.76
N ILE A 61 -1.62 27.82 -12.95
CA ILE A 61 -2.62 28.58 -13.71
C ILE A 61 -4.04 28.17 -13.31
N THR A 62 -4.30 26.87 -13.19
CA THR A 62 -5.64 26.33 -12.89
C THR A 62 -5.95 26.32 -11.40
N GLY A 63 -4.92 26.22 -10.56
CA GLY A 63 -5.05 25.97 -9.12
C GLY A 63 -5.58 24.57 -8.82
N TYR A 64 -5.65 24.26 -7.51
CA TYR A 64 -6.31 23.07 -6.98
C TYR A 64 -7.72 23.40 -6.50
N THR A 65 -8.68 22.50 -6.72
CA THR A 65 -10.01 22.59 -6.12
C THR A 65 -9.94 22.43 -4.60
N PRO A 66 -11.00 22.82 -3.85
CA PRO A 66 -11.05 22.59 -2.41
C PRO A 66 -10.83 21.11 -2.02
N GLU A 67 -11.42 20.18 -2.78
CA GLU A 67 -11.33 18.74 -2.54
C GLU A 67 -9.90 18.22 -2.78
N GLU A 68 -9.23 18.72 -3.83
CA GLU A 68 -7.83 18.37 -4.09
C GLU A 68 -6.90 18.88 -2.99
N LYS A 69 -7.16 20.09 -2.45
CA LYS A 69 -6.40 20.63 -1.32
C LYS A 69 -6.58 19.80 -0.06
N GLU A 70 -7.81 19.39 0.25
CA GLU A 70 -8.10 18.50 1.38
C GLU A 70 -7.36 17.15 1.22
N GLY A 71 -7.36 16.59 0.00
CA GLY A 71 -6.61 15.37 -0.32
C GLY A 71 -5.09 15.51 -0.12
N LEU A 72 -4.51 16.65 -0.50
CA LEU A 72 -3.11 16.96 -0.27
C LEU A 72 -2.80 17.09 1.23
N GLU A 73 -3.64 17.81 1.98
CA GLU A 73 -3.51 17.94 3.43
C GLU A 73 -3.62 16.59 4.14
N ARG A 74 -4.57 15.74 3.76
CA ARG A 74 -4.70 14.36 4.27
C ARG A 74 -3.44 13.54 3.97
N THR A 75 -2.86 13.69 2.78
CA THR A 75 -1.61 13.01 2.40
C THR A 75 -0.45 13.47 3.27
N HIS A 76 -0.28 14.77 3.47
CA HIS A 76 0.76 15.33 4.35
C HIS A 76 0.59 14.89 5.81
N TRP A 77 -0.64 14.90 6.32
CA TRP A 77 -0.96 14.40 7.65
C TRP A 77 -0.57 12.92 7.78
N PHE A 78 -0.99 12.06 6.84
CA PHE A 78 -0.68 10.63 6.87
C PHE A 78 0.83 10.37 6.87
N LEU A 79 1.59 11.05 5.99
CA LEU A 79 3.03 10.88 5.91
C LEU A 79 3.75 11.31 7.20
N SER A 80 3.25 12.36 7.87
CA SER A 80 3.87 12.89 9.09
C SER A 80 3.46 12.17 10.37
N GLN A 81 2.21 11.70 10.47
CA GLN A 81 1.66 11.12 11.70
C GLN A 81 1.53 9.59 11.65
N GLU A 82 1.22 9.02 10.49
CA GLU A 82 0.82 7.62 10.38
C GLU A 82 1.90 6.71 9.77
N SER A 83 3.04 7.26 9.32
CA SER A 83 4.09 6.50 8.62
C SER A 83 5.03 5.69 9.53
N GLY A 84 4.84 5.70 10.85
CA GLY A 84 5.69 4.97 11.82
C GLY A 84 5.77 3.46 11.55
N PHE A 85 4.64 2.83 11.22
CA PHE A 85 4.59 1.40 10.87
C PHE A 85 5.46 1.08 9.65
N PHE A 86 5.55 2.00 8.70
CA PHE A 86 6.37 1.85 7.51
C PHE A 86 7.84 1.88 7.90
N GLN A 87 8.27 2.86 8.69
CA GLN A 87 9.66 3.03 9.09
C GLN A 87 10.18 1.81 9.88
N GLU A 88 9.37 1.29 10.80
CA GLU A 88 9.74 0.11 11.60
C GLU A 88 9.89 -1.13 10.70
N GLN A 89 8.90 -1.42 9.85
CA GLN A 89 8.96 -2.56 8.92
C GLN A 89 10.04 -2.40 7.85
N ALA A 90 10.35 -1.18 7.41
CA ALA A 90 11.38 -0.91 6.43
C ALA A 90 12.80 -1.08 6.99
N THR A 91 12.99 -1.03 8.31
CA THR A 91 14.32 -1.03 8.93
C THR A 91 14.60 -2.20 9.85
N LYS A 92 13.59 -2.73 10.56
CA LYS A 92 13.70 -3.79 11.58
C LYS A 92 12.55 -4.82 11.49
N PRO A 93 12.15 -5.30 10.30
CA PRO A 93 10.97 -6.18 10.16
C PRO A 93 11.08 -7.49 10.94
N GLN A 94 12.28 -8.06 11.06
CA GLN A 94 12.49 -9.32 11.79
C GLN A 94 12.30 -9.14 13.30
N THR A 95 12.78 -8.02 13.86
CA THR A 95 12.62 -7.72 15.28
C THR A 95 11.16 -7.52 15.64
N LEU A 96 10.44 -6.70 14.86
CA LEU A 96 9.00 -6.51 14.99
C LEU A 96 8.24 -7.85 14.87
N GLY A 97 8.63 -8.68 13.90
CA GLY A 97 8.01 -9.97 13.65
C GLY A 97 8.01 -10.92 14.84
N TYR A 98 9.05 -10.91 15.68
CA TYR A 98 9.06 -11.73 16.90
C TYR A 98 8.00 -11.26 17.90
N GLY A 99 7.86 -9.95 18.12
CA GLY A 99 6.85 -9.41 19.03
C GLY A 99 5.43 -9.68 18.54
N LEU A 100 5.17 -9.51 17.25
CA LEU A 100 3.86 -9.78 16.65
C LEU A 100 3.52 -11.28 16.59
N ALA A 101 4.52 -12.16 16.57
CA ALA A 101 4.32 -13.61 16.61
C ALA A 101 4.12 -14.17 18.03
N ASP A 102 4.62 -13.46 19.05
CA ASP A 102 4.52 -13.88 20.45
C ASP A 102 3.18 -13.44 21.09
N SER A 103 2.64 -12.29 20.67
CA SER A 103 1.44 -11.71 21.28
C SER A 103 0.29 -11.48 20.28
N PRO A 104 -0.84 -12.21 20.39
CA PRO A 104 -2.01 -11.97 19.54
C PRO A 104 -2.65 -10.60 19.83
N VAL A 105 -2.49 -10.08 21.06
CA VAL A 105 -2.94 -8.73 21.41
C VAL A 105 -2.05 -7.67 20.75
N GLY A 106 -0.74 -7.90 20.68
CA GLY A 106 0.18 -7.01 19.95
C GLY A 106 -0.09 -7.00 18.44
N LEU A 107 -0.39 -8.16 17.86
CA LEU A 107 -0.83 -8.26 16.46
C LEU A 107 -2.16 -7.53 16.22
N LEU A 108 -3.15 -7.75 17.10
CA LEU A 108 -4.43 -7.06 17.06
C LEU A 108 -4.24 -5.54 17.06
N SER A 109 -3.48 -5.00 18.03
CA SER A 109 -3.26 -3.55 18.11
C SER A 109 -2.56 -3.00 16.87
N TRP A 110 -1.56 -3.73 16.34
CA TRP A 110 -0.78 -3.28 15.20
C TRP A 110 -1.59 -3.22 13.89
N ILE A 111 -2.52 -4.15 13.69
CA ILE A 111 -3.36 -4.20 12.48
C ILE A 111 -4.63 -3.35 12.66
N PHE A 112 -5.29 -3.42 13.81
CA PHE A 112 -6.57 -2.75 14.04
C PHE A 112 -6.46 -1.23 13.89
N GLU A 113 -5.38 -0.62 14.37
CA GLU A 113 -5.12 0.81 14.16
C GLU A 113 -5.20 1.19 12.68
N LYS A 114 -4.67 0.36 11.78
CA LYS A 114 -4.69 0.62 10.33
C LYS A 114 -6.03 0.31 9.68
N LEU A 115 -6.81 -0.63 10.21
CA LEU A 115 -8.19 -0.85 9.76
C LEU A 115 -9.05 0.39 10.04
N VAL A 116 -8.91 0.98 11.23
CA VAL A 116 -9.64 2.20 11.61
C VAL A 116 -9.16 3.39 10.79
N THR A 117 -7.86 3.69 10.80
CA THR A 117 -7.30 4.86 10.10
C THR A 117 -7.44 4.77 8.57
N GLY A 118 -7.41 3.57 8.01
CA GLY A 118 -7.50 3.30 6.57
C GLY A 118 -8.91 3.31 5.99
N THR A 119 -9.95 3.53 6.80
CA THR A 119 -11.34 3.55 6.36
C THR A 119 -12.06 4.85 6.73
N ASP A 120 -13.09 5.20 5.97
CA ASP A 120 -13.87 6.42 6.22
C ASP A 120 -15.03 6.12 7.20
N ASN A 121 -14.74 6.13 8.50
CA ASN A 121 -15.68 5.83 9.60
C ASN A 121 -16.41 4.48 9.44
N TYR A 122 -15.76 3.46 8.87
CA TYR A 122 -16.37 2.16 8.72
C TYR A 122 -16.68 1.57 10.12
N PRO A 123 -17.92 1.11 10.38
CA PRO A 123 -18.31 0.58 11.68
C PRO A 123 -17.81 -0.86 11.82
N TRP A 124 -16.52 -1.01 12.11
CA TRP A 124 -15.90 -2.33 12.32
C TRP A 124 -16.57 -3.08 13.47
N GLU A 125 -17.10 -4.27 13.17
CA GLU A 125 -17.60 -5.18 14.19
C GLU A 125 -16.45 -6.03 14.76
N ASP A 126 -16.55 -6.43 16.03
CA ASP A 126 -15.52 -7.21 16.73
C ASP A 126 -15.15 -8.48 15.94
N ASP A 127 -16.15 -9.19 15.40
CA ASP A 127 -15.95 -10.42 14.63
C ASP A 127 -15.21 -10.17 13.30
N GLU A 128 -15.43 -9.03 12.65
CA GLU A 128 -14.71 -8.67 11.41
C GLU A 128 -13.23 -8.42 11.70
N VAL A 129 -12.95 -7.66 12.77
CA VAL A 129 -11.58 -7.38 13.21
C VAL A 129 -10.88 -8.68 13.60
N LEU A 130 -11.52 -9.51 14.41
CA LEU A 130 -10.96 -10.81 14.83
C LEU A 130 -10.75 -11.76 13.66
N THR A 131 -11.59 -11.69 12.61
CA THR A 131 -11.38 -12.44 11.37
C THR A 131 -10.08 -12.01 10.68
N TRP A 132 -9.84 -10.71 10.52
CA TRP A 132 -8.58 -10.20 9.98
C TRP A 132 -7.36 -10.69 10.78
N ILE A 133 -7.40 -10.57 12.11
CA ILE A 133 -6.28 -10.99 12.96
C ILE A 133 -6.06 -12.49 12.89
N SER A 134 -7.15 -13.27 12.88
CA SER A 134 -7.09 -14.73 12.78
C SER A 134 -6.42 -15.21 11.50
N LEU A 135 -6.65 -14.52 10.36
CA LEU A 135 -5.98 -14.83 9.10
C LEU A 135 -4.45 -14.67 9.22
N TYR A 136 -3.98 -13.62 9.87
CA TYR A 136 -2.54 -13.42 10.09
C TYR A 136 -1.98 -14.45 11.09
N TRP A 137 -2.67 -14.62 12.22
CA TRP A 137 -2.22 -15.44 13.34
C TRP A 137 -2.16 -16.93 13.02
N PHE A 138 -3.22 -17.47 12.41
CA PHE A 138 -3.33 -18.91 12.14
C PHE A 138 -2.85 -19.32 10.74
N SER A 139 -2.43 -18.39 9.89
CA SER A 139 -1.84 -18.76 8.60
C SER A 139 -0.53 -19.53 8.80
N ARG A 140 -0.23 -20.44 7.87
CA ARG A 140 1.06 -21.14 7.82
C ARG A 140 2.25 -20.19 7.70
N ALA A 141 2.06 -19.00 7.11
CA ALA A 141 3.11 -18.00 6.96
C ALA A 141 3.35 -17.21 8.26
N GLY A 142 2.31 -17.09 9.10
CA GLY A 142 2.35 -16.46 10.41
C GLY A 142 2.36 -14.92 10.39
N PRO A 143 2.32 -14.28 11.57
CA PRO A 143 2.18 -12.82 11.73
C PRO A 143 3.30 -11.99 11.08
N ALA A 144 4.51 -12.53 10.98
CA ALA A 144 5.67 -11.81 10.45
C ALA A 144 5.75 -11.82 8.91
N ALA A 145 4.90 -12.59 8.22
CA ALA A 145 5.05 -12.88 6.79
C ALA A 145 5.00 -11.64 5.89
N SER A 146 4.17 -10.65 6.23
CA SER A 146 3.97 -9.45 5.42
C SER A 146 5.00 -8.35 5.69
N LEU A 147 5.73 -8.39 6.81
CA LEU A 147 6.55 -7.25 7.27
C LEU A 147 7.74 -6.98 6.35
N ARG A 148 8.29 -8.03 5.73
CA ARG A 148 9.55 -7.95 5.00
C ARG A 148 9.45 -7.15 3.70
N ILE A 149 8.27 -7.02 3.10
CA ILE A 149 8.08 -6.32 1.83
C ILE A 149 8.52 -4.84 1.90
N TYR A 150 8.30 -4.20 3.05
CA TYR A 150 8.71 -2.82 3.33
C TYR A 150 10.24 -2.66 3.26
N TYR A 151 10.97 -3.57 3.90
CA TYR A 151 12.43 -3.56 3.86
C TYR A 151 12.97 -3.77 2.44
N GLU A 152 12.44 -4.75 1.71
CA GLU A 152 12.93 -5.08 0.38
C GLU A 152 12.69 -3.94 -0.62
N ILE A 153 11.52 -3.29 -0.59
CA ILE A 153 11.25 -2.18 -1.51
C ILE A 153 12.13 -0.96 -1.20
N THR A 154 12.33 -0.64 0.08
CA THR A 154 13.16 0.51 0.49
C THR A 154 14.63 0.29 0.10
N LYS A 155 15.11 -0.96 0.18
CA LYS A 155 16.46 -1.30 -0.27
C LYS A 155 16.60 -1.31 -1.79
N ALA A 156 15.56 -1.71 -2.52
CA ALA A 156 15.60 -1.77 -3.97
C ALA A 156 15.53 -0.39 -4.65
N ASN A 157 14.70 0.52 -4.12
CA ASN A 157 14.34 1.77 -4.82
C ASN A 157 14.75 3.06 -4.08
N GLY A 158 15.27 3.00 -2.84
CA GLY A 158 15.30 4.16 -1.94
C GLY A 158 13.99 4.30 -1.16
N SER A 159 13.83 5.36 -0.34
CA SER A 159 12.57 5.63 0.36
C SER A 159 11.43 5.73 -0.65
N ILE A 160 10.31 5.04 -0.43
CA ILE A 160 9.13 5.15 -1.31
C ILE A 160 8.36 6.48 -1.14
N PHE A 161 8.77 7.26 -0.15
CA PHE A 161 8.21 8.57 0.20
C PHE A 161 9.15 9.73 -0.17
N GLU A 162 10.29 9.44 -0.80
CA GLU A 162 11.18 10.45 -1.43
C GLU A 162 11.10 10.32 -2.96
#